data_AF-A0A9N8WMG8-F1
#
_entry.id   AF-A0A9N8WMG8-F1
#
_cell.length_a   1.000
_cell.length_b   1.000
_cell.length_c   1.000
_cell.angle_alpha   90.00
_cell.angle_beta   90.00
_cell.angle_gamma   90.00
#
_symmetry.space_group_name_H-M   'P 1'
#
loop_
_entity.id
_entity.type
_entity.pdbx_description
1 polymer ?
#
loop_
_entity_poly.entity_id
_entity_poly.type
_entity_poly.pdbx_seq_one_letter_code
_entity_poly.pdbx_strand_id
1 'polypeptide(L)'
;MNHKQLRWHIQPKAPIVQNIRSVLATSTNLLFRTVLRGISQKSEASLNAAESQSDSNKARKRELAVKKSDAIFSAVKQNVPQEKVKIIYRNSSDKNLQKLVENSPIAHEKSQPRYYGIAVELDVKNYLKNLVNQLGLDNTIFETLVRNQRIPPEHHVTLIHAAALRKSRSREFQELWEKYRNMVDNDYKLCRVELYVDKIVYNSQIMALVLREIDPPEITSINKIPHITVGTINDSVKPVESNQMLEAALLVVNGKGKRQSDVQIIQLERDLHVFGTIRGFY
;
A
#
# COMPACT_ATOMS: atom_id res chain seq x y z
N MET A 1 -64.57 22.41 4.24
CA MET A 1 -63.82 21.31 3.59
C MET A 1 -62.62 20.98 4.46
N ASN A 2 -62.64 19.78 5.06
CA ASN A 2 -61.68 19.26 6.03
C ASN A 2 -60.59 18.45 5.29
N HIS A 3 -59.30 18.71 5.55
CA HIS A 3 -58.23 17.78 5.19
C HIS A 3 -57.37 17.44 6.41
N LYS A 4 -57.30 16.13 6.66
CA LYS A 4 -56.73 15.44 7.82
C LYS A 4 -55.20 15.36 7.75
N GLN A 5 -54.55 15.57 8.89
CA GLN A 5 -53.16 15.19 9.15
C GLN A 5 -53.06 13.67 9.37
N LEU A 6 -52.13 12.99 8.67
CA LEU A 6 -51.75 11.61 8.93
C LEU A 6 -50.47 11.58 9.78
N ARG A 7 -50.60 11.17 11.05
CA ARG A 7 -49.50 10.84 11.96
C ARG A 7 -49.10 9.38 11.76
N TRP A 8 -47.83 9.13 11.46
CA TRP A 8 -47.25 7.78 11.56
C TRP A 8 -46.73 7.54 12.98
N HIS A 9 -47.30 6.55 13.66
CA HIS A 9 -46.81 6.02 14.93
C HIS A 9 -45.75 4.93 14.65
N ILE A 10 -44.50 5.17 15.05
CA ILE A 10 -43.46 4.14 15.11
C ILE A 10 -43.27 3.80 16.60
N GLN A 11 -43.60 2.56 16.96
CA GLN A 11 -43.37 1.98 18.29
C GLN A 11 -41.86 1.72 18.50
N PRO A 12 -41.28 2.04 19.66
CA PRO A 12 -39.90 1.68 19.98
C PRO A 12 -39.81 0.20 20.38
N LYS A 13 -38.99 -0.59 19.66
CA LYS A 13 -38.60 -1.93 20.10
C LYS A 13 -37.61 -1.83 21.27
N ALA A 14 -37.95 -2.49 22.38
CA ALA A 14 -37.13 -2.65 23.58
C ALA A 14 -35.86 -3.50 23.34
N PRO A 15 -34.84 -3.43 24.22
CA PRO A 15 -33.50 -3.98 23.97
C PRO A 15 -33.40 -5.45 24.38
N ILE A 16 -32.97 -6.32 23.45
CA ILE A 16 -32.52 -7.69 23.75
C ILE A 16 -30.99 -7.71 23.68
N VAL A 17 -30.33 -7.28 24.77
CA VAL A 17 -28.90 -7.54 24.99
C VAL A 17 -28.66 -7.80 26.49
N GLN A 18 -29.09 -8.95 27.00
CA GLN A 18 -28.55 -9.55 28.22
C GLN A 18 -28.79 -11.06 28.18
N ASN A 19 -27.79 -11.87 27.76
CA ASN A 19 -27.50 -13.24 28.25
C ASN A 19 -26.53 -14.10 27.40
N ILE A 20 -25.45 -13.56 26.81
CA ILE A 20 -24.41 -14.41 26.15
C ILE A 20 -23.00 -14.21 26.73
N ARG A 21 -22.81 -13.38 27.75
CA ARG A 21 -21.47 -13.15 28.34
C ARG A 21 -21.11 -14.02 29.56
N SER A 22 -22.02 -14.80 30.14
CA SER A 22 -21.73 -15.59 31.35
C SER A 22 -21.50 -17.08 31.13
N VAL A 23 -21.75 -17.63 29.94
CA VAL A 23 -21.63 -19.09 29.69
C VAL A 23 -20.40 -19.49 28.84
N LEU A 24 -19.74 -18.55 28.17
CA LEU A 24 -18.55 -18.82 27.34
C LEU A 24 -17.21 -18.41 27.99
N ALA A 25 -17.23 -17.85 29.21
CA ALA A 25 -16.02 -17.35 29.89
C ALA A 25 -15.37 -18.34 30.85
N THR A 26 -16.02 -19.46 31.18
CA THR A 26 -15.55 -20.37 32.25
C THR A 26 -14.90 -21.66 31.73
N SER A 27 -15.32 -22.20 30.58
CA SER A 27 -14.80 -23.49 30.08
C SER A 27 -13.48 -23.37 29.30
N THR A 28 -13.33 -22.33 28.48
CA THR A 28 -12.14 -22.11 27.63
C THR A 28 -10.94 -21.59 28.43
N ASN A 29 -11.18 -20.76 29.45
CA ASN A 29 -10.12 -20.25 30.33
C ASN A 29 -9.52 -21.33 31.25
N LEU A 30 -10.31 -22.34 31.63
CA LEU A 30 -9.85 -23.42 32.48
C LEU A 30 -8.98 -24.43 31.71
N LEU A 31 -9.37 -24.79 30.48
CA LEU A 31 -8.54 -25.57 29.56
C LEU A 31 -7.25 -24.82 29.20
N PHE A 32 -7.34 -23.51 28.94
CA PHE A 32 -6.19 -22.65 28.62
C PHE A 32 -5.17 -22.57 29.77
N ARG A 33 -5.62 -22.41 31.01
CA ARG A 33 -4.73 -22.39 32.19
C ARG A 33 -4.13 -23.76 32.52
N THR A 34 -4.86 -24.85 32.25
CA THR A 34 -4.37 -26.22 32.49
C THR A 34 -3.29 -26.61 31.48
N VAL A 35 -3.46 -26.25 30.21
CA VAL A 35 -2.45 -26.48 29.16
C VAL A 35 -1.18 -25.66 29.42
N LEU A 36 -1.31 -24.38 29.81
CA LEU A 36 -0.15 -23.54 30.12
C LEU A 36 0.61 -23.99 31.38
N ARG A 37 -0.09 -24.44 32.44
CA ARG A 37 0.56 -25.01 33.63
C ARG A 37 1.28 -26.33 33.33
N GLY A 38 0.70 -27.19 32.48
CA GLY A 38 1.33 -28.45 32.06
C GLY A 38 2.60 -28.25 31.21
N ILE A 39 2.67 -27.15 30.43
CA ILE A 39 3.86 -26.79 29.64
C ILE A 39 4.95 -26.19 30.53
N SER A 40 4.59 -25.32 31.49
CA SER A 40 5.53 -24.67 32.42
C SER A 40 6.17 -25.66 33.41
N GLN A 41 5.41 -26.62 33.96
CA GLN A 41 5.97 -27.61 34.90
C GLN A 41 6.89 -28.63 34.21
N LYS A 42 6.63 -28.95 32.93
CA LYS A 42 7.52 -29.84 32.15
C LYS A 42 8.80 -29.15 31.69
N SER A 43 8.84 -27.81 31.56
CA SER A 43 10.05 -27.10 31.20
C SER A 43 11.03 -26.95 32.36
N GLU A 44 10.54 -26.72 33.59
CA GLU A 44 11.41 -26.54 34.77
C GLU A 44 12.04 -27.86 35.24
N ALA A 45 11.30 -28.96 35.24
CA ALA A 45 11.85 -30.28 35.59
C ALA A 45 12.90 -30.80 34.59
N SER A 46 12.88 -30.31 33.34
CA SER A 46 13.84 -30.69 32.29
C SER A 46 15.11 -29.83 32.27
N LEU A 47 15.06 -28.64 32.87
CA LEU A 47 16.18 -27.69 32.91
C LEU A 47 17.13 -27.97 34.08
N ASN A 48 16.62 -28.46 35.21
CA ASN A 48 17.45 -28.72 36.41
C ASN A 48 18.23 -30.05 36.38
N ALA A 49 18.04 -30.90 35.36
CA ALA A 49 18.69 -32.22 35.27
C ALA A 49 19.87 -32.27 34.29
N ALA A 50 20.33 -31.15 33.73
CA ALA A 50 21.30 -31.17 32.63
C ALA A 50 22.37 -30.08 32.74
N GLU A 51 23.12 -30.09 33.83
CA GLU A 51 24.38 -29.34 33.97
C GLU A 51 25.56 -30.31 33.94
N SER A 52 25.69 -31.05 32.82
CA SER A 52 26.96 -31.60 32.29
C SER A 52 26.68 -32.39 31.00
N GLN A 53 27.63 -32.32 30.05
CA GLN A 53 27.85 -33.22 28.89
C GLN A 53 27.48 -32.77 27.45
N SER A 54 28.56 -32.73 26.65
CA SER A 54 28.85 -32.88 25.20
C SER A 54 27.87 -32.48 24.08
N ASP A 55 28.47 -32.05 22.95
CA ASP A 55 27.82 -31.49 21.75
C ASP A 55 26.83 -32.43 21.02
N SER A 56 26.94 -33.75 21.18
CA SER A 56 26.01 -34.72 20.58
C SER A 56 24.61 -34.66 21.22
N ASN A 57 24.53 -34.33 22.52
CA ASN A 57 23.26 -34.12 23.22
C ASN A 57 22.57 -32.80 22.81
N LYS A 58 23.33 -31.82 22.31
CA LYS A 58 22.80 -30.53 21.85
C LYS A 58 22.03 -30.67 20.53
N ALA A 59 22.53 -31.50 19.61
CA ALA A 59 21.85 -31.81 18.35
C ALA A 59 20.55 -32.61 18.60
N ARG A 60 20.60 -33.62 19.47
CA ARG A 60 19.42 -34.41 19.84
C ARG A 60 18.38 -33.60 20.62
N LYS A 61 18.80 -32.64 21.46
CA LYS A 61 17.92 -31.66 22.11
C LYS A 61 17.26 -30.70 21.10
N ARG A 62 17.97 -30.26 20.06
CA ARG A 62 17.39 -29.43 18.98
C ARG A 62 16.34 -30.21 18.20
N GLU A 63 16.64 -31.45 17.83
CA GLU A 63 15.68 -32.30 17.10
C GLU A 63 14.43 -32.62 17.95
N LEU A 64 14.62 -32.88 19.26
CA LEU A 64 13.51 -33.09 20.18
C LEU A 64 12.70 -31.82 20.43
N ALA A 65 13.33 -30.64 20.50
CA ALA A 65 12.65 -29.35 20.60
C ALA A 65 11.83 -29.02 19.34
N VAL A 66 12.36 -29.33 18.15
CA VAL A 66 11.64 -29.18 16.87
C VAL A 66 10.43 -30.12 16.83
N LYS A 67 10.59 -31.42 17.14
CA LYS A 67 9.48 -32.38 17.19
C LYS A 67 8.41 -32.00 18.23
N LYS A 68 8.81 -31.43 19.37
CA LYS A 68 7.89 -30.96 20.41
C LYS A 68 7.15 -29.67 19.97
N SER A 69 7.82 -28.79 19.23
CA SER A 69 7.23 -27.60 18.61
C SER A 69 6.20 -27.97 17.55
N ASP A 70 6.49 -28.97 16.71
CA ASP A 70 5.57 -29.45 15.67
C ASP A 70 4.32 -30.11 16.27
N ALA A 71 4.49 -30.88 17.36
CA ALA A 71 3.36 -31.47 18.08
C ALA A 71 2.47 -30.40 18.74
N ILE A 72 3.08 -29.34 19.30
CA ILE A 72 2.34 -28.20 19.85
C ILE A 72 1.63 -27.43 18.73
N PHE A 73 2.29 -27.23 17.60
CA PHE A 73 1.74 -26.54 16.45
C PHE A 73 0.53 -27.29 15.87
N SER A 74 0.61 -28.61 15.70
CA SER A 74 -0.52 -29.43 15.26
C SER A 74 -1.68 -29.43 16.26
N ALA A 75 -1.41 -29.47 17.56
CA ALA A 75 -2.44 -29.42 18.59
C ALA A 75 -3.16 -28.06 18.68
N VAL A 76 -2.43 -26.96 18.45
CA VAL A 76 -2.98 -25.59 18.44
C VAL A 76 -3.78 -25.32 17.16
N LYS A 77 -3.31 -25.81 16.00
CA LYS A 77 -3.97 -25.63 14.69
C LYS A 77 -5.34 -26.32 14.61
N GLN A 78 -5.53 -27.41 15.38
CA GLN A 78 -6.79 -28.15 15.40
C GLN A 78 -7.88 -27.52 16.30
N ASN A 79 -7.53 -26.61 17.21
CA ASN A 79 -8.46 -26.12 18.24
C ASN A 79 -8.51 -24.60 18.43
N VAL A 80 -7.69 -23.81 17.70
CA VAL A 80 -7.63 -22.35 17.84
C VAL A 80 -7.76 -21.66 16.48
N PRO A 81 -8.65 -20.67 16.31
CA PRO A 81 -8.73 -19.86 15.08
C PRO A 81 -7.37 -19.25 14.74
N GLN A 82 -6.93 -19.37 13.48
CA GLN A 82 -5.56 -19.05 13.05
C GLN A 82 -5.11 -17.61 13.37
N GLU A 83 -6.06 -16.67 13.44
CA GLU A 83 -5.83 -15.27 13.81
C GLU A 83 -5.35 -15.10 15.26
N LYS A 84 -5.86 -15.93 16.19
CA LYS A 84 -5.45 -15.91 17.60
C LYS A 84 -4.08 -16.54 17.81
N VAL A 85 -3.71 -17.51 16.96
CA VAL A 85 -2.39 -18.16 16.97
C VAL A 85 -1.30 -17.14 16.64
N LYS A 86 -1.53 -16.26 15.66
CA LYS A 86 -0.59 -15.19 15.24
C LYS A 86 -0.33 -14.16 16.35
N ILE A 87 -1.34 -13.82 17.15
CA ILE A 87 -1.22 -12.88 18.29
C ILE A 87 -0.39 -13.48 19.43
N ILE A 88 -0.58 -14.78 19.72
CA ILE A 88 0.13 -15.49 20.80
C ILE A 88 1.64 -15.52 20.53
N TYR A 89 2.06 -15.77 19.30
CA TYR A 89 3.49 -15.86 18.96
C TYR A 89 4.16 -14.48 18.81
N ARG A 90 3.46 -13.46 18.30
CA ARG A 90 4.00 -12.08 18.23
C ARG A 90 4.24 -11.46 19.60
N ASN A 91 3.43 -11.80 20.60
CA ASN A 91 3.56 -11.28 21.97
C ASN A 91 4.44 -12.17 22.86
N SER A 92 5.03 -13.25 22.32
CA SER A 92 5.94 -14.13 23.07
C SER A 92 7.28 -13.44 23.28
N SER A 93 7.82 -13.57 24.50
CA SER A 93 9.15 -13.07 24.88
C SER A 93 10.30 -13.90 24.27
N ASP A 94 9.97 -15.04 23.66
CA ASP A 94 10.94 -15.95 23.05
C ASP A 94 11.29 -15.53 21.61
N LYS A 95 12.52 -15.03 21.43
CA LYS A 95 13.05 -14.54 20.16
C LYS A 95 13.15 -15.62 19.07
N ASN A 96 13.20 -16.90 19.43
CA ASN A 96 13.26 -17.99 18.44
C ASN A 96 11.87 -18.29 17.85
N LEU A 97 10.81 -18.15 18.66
CA LEU A 97 9.42 -18.30 18.21
C LEU A 97 9.00 -17.14 17.31
N GLN A 98 9.49 -15.92 17.57
CA GLN A 98 9.27 -14.78 16.68
C GLN A 98 9.92 -15.00 15.29
N LYS A 99 11.16 -15.50 15.24
CA LYS A 99 11.86 -15.83 13.98
C LYS A 99 11.22 -16.98 13.19
N LEU A 100 10.60 -17.95 13.87
CA LEU A 100 9.87 -19.04 13.24
C LEU A 100 8.56 -18.58 12.56
N VAL A 101 7.92 -17.52 13.08
CA VAL A 101 6.75 -16.90 12.42
C VAL A 101 7.17 -16.04 11.23
N GLU A 102 8.31 -15.34 11.31
CA GLU A 102 8.87 -14.58 10.18
C GLU A 102 9.25 -15.46 8.98
N ASN A 103 9.72 -16.69 9.24
CA ASN A 103 10.13 -17.64 8.19
C ASN A 103 9.06 -18.69 7.84
N SER A 104 7.82 -18.56 8.35
CA SER A 104 6.73 -19.49 8.04
C SER A 104 6.12 -19.17 6.66
N PRO A 105 5.72 -20.16 5.84
CA PRO A 105 5.05 -19.94 4.54
C PRO A 105 3.71 -19.17 4.62
N ILE A 106 3.24 -18.88 5.83
CA ILE A 106 2.03 -18.10 6.14
C ILE A 106 2.33 -16.58 6.17
N ALA A 107 3.60 -16.17 6.01
CA ALA A 107 4.06 -14.77 6.07
C ALA A 107 3.90 -13.96 4.76
N HIS A 108 3.21 -14.48 3.75
CA HIS A 108 2.78 -13.66 2.61
C HIS A 108 1.34 -13.17 2.80
N GLU A 109 1.08 -12.46 3.91
CA GLU A 109 0.07 -11.40 3.86
C GLU A 109 0.59 -10.41 2.81
N LYS A 110 -0.10 -10.24 1.68
CA LYS A 110 0.26 -9.24 0.66
C LYS A 110 0.52 -7.94 1.42
N SER A 111 1.76 -7.42 1.35
CA SER A 111 2.07 -6.11 1.92
C SER A 111 1.03 -5.13 1.39
N GLN A 112 0.53 -4.19 2.19
CA GLN A 112 -0.40 -3.20 1.65
C GLN A 112 0.33 -2.34 0.60
N PRO A 113 -0.29 -2.00 -0.53
CA PRO A 113 0.32 -1.08 -1.50
C PRO A 113 0.72 0.23 -0.82
N ARG A 114 1.86 0.80 -1.22
CA ARG A 114 2.27 2.16 -0.87
C ARG A 114 1.36 3.19 -1.54
N TYR A 115 0.95 2.91 -2.76
CA TYR A 115 0.01 3.73 -3.52
C TYR A 115 -0.72 2.90 -4.58
N TYR A 116 -1.86 3.43 -5.03
CA TYR A 116 -2.51 3.00 -6.27
C TYR A 116 -2.18 4.00 -7.38
N GLY A 117 -1.96 3.49 -8.57
CA GLY A 117 -1.63 4.27 -9.74
C GLY A 117 -2.02 3.56 -11.03
N ILE A 118 -1.89 4.28 -12.15
CA ILE A 118 -2.04 3.72 -13.49
C ILE A 118 -0.63 3.42 -13.99
N ALA A 119 -0.30 2.15 -14.18
CA ALA A 119 0.93 1.73 -14.85
C ALA A 119 0.82 2.06 -16.34
N VAL A 120 1.73 2.88 -16.85
CA VAL A 120 1.65 3.47 -18.19
C VAL A 120 2.34 2.57 -19.21
N GLU A 121 1.68 2.30 -20.32
CA GLU A 121 2.18 1.49 -21.44
C GLU A 121 2.87 2.41 -22.47
N LEU A 122 3.96 3.07 -22.05
CA LEU A 122 4.74 3.97 -22.89
C LEU A 122 6.23 3.83 -22.59
N ASP A 123 7.03 3.65 -23.64
CA ASP A 123 8.47 3.88 -23.55
C ASP A 123 8.75 5.39 -23.56
N VAL A 124 8.66 5.99 -22.37
CA VAL A 124 8.83 7.44 -22.17
C VAL A 124 10.19 7.92 -22.67
N LYS A 125 11.24 7.11 -22.49
CA LYS A 125 12.60 7.47 -22.91
C LYS A 125 12.69 7.60 -24.42
N ASN A 126 12.22 6.60 -25.17
CA ASN A 126 12.27 6.62 -26.62
C ASN A 126 11.30 7.66 -27.22
N TYR A 127 10.12 7.81 -26.63
CA TYR A 127 9.18 8.87 -27.02
C TYR A 127 9.81 10.26 -26.92
N LEU A 128 10.39 10.60 -25.75
CA LEU A 128 11.01 11.90 -25.53
C LEU A 128 12.23 12.11 -26.42
N LYS A 129 13.06 11.07 -26.61
CA LYS A 129 14.20 11.13 -27.53
C LYS A 129 13.77 11.53 -28.94
N ASN A 130 12.72 10.89 -29.46
CA ASN A 130 12.22 11.17 -30.80
C ASN A 130 11.63 12.58 -30.89
N LEU A 131 10.83 12.98 -29.89
CA LEU A 131 10.18 14.29 -29.86
C LEU A 131 11.20 15.43 -29.79
N VAL A 132 12.20 15.31 -28.90
CA VAL A 132 13.29 16.29 -28.77
C VAL A 132 14.04 16.47 -30.08
N ASN A 133 14.38 15.36 -30.75
CA ASN A 133 15.10 15.40 -32.02
C ASN A 133 14.25 16.03 -33.13
N GLN A 134 12.96 15.72 -33.17
CA GLN A 134 12.04 16.24 -34.18
C GLN A 134 11.81 17.75 -34.02
N LEU A 135 11.69 18.23 -32.79
CA LEU A 135 11.34 19.63 -32.49
C LEU A 135 12.55 20.53 -32.26
N GLY A 136 13.77 19.99 -32.20
CA GLY A 136 14.99 20.77 -31.93
C GLY A 136 14.96 21.45 -30.56
N LEU A 137 14.33 20.83 -29.57
CA LEU A 137 14.14 21.39 -28.24
C LEU A 137 15.44 21.36 -27.43
N ASP A 138 15.59 22.30 -26.48
CA ASP A 138 16.59 22.14 -25.43
C ASP A 138 16.34 20.81 -24.70
N ASN A 139 17.36 19.97 -24.69
CA ASN A 139 17.33 18.62 -24.19
C ASN A 139 18.30 18.42 -23.01
N THR A 140 18.90 19.50 -22.48
CA THR A 140 19.95 19.42 -21.46
C THR A 140 19.52 18.59 -20.25
N ILE A 141 18.30 18.81 -19.75
CA ILE A 141 17.75 18.02 -18.64
C ILE A 141 17.48 16.57 -19.08
N PHE A 142 16.94 16.34 -20.28
CA PHE A 142 16.66 14.99 -20.77
C PHE A 142 17.94 14.18 -20.92
N GLU A 143 18.98 14.76 -21.52
CA GLU A 143 20.30 14.14 -21.62
C GLU A 143 20.91 13.85 -20.25
N THR A 144 20.75 14.77 -19.30
CA THR A 144 21.20 14.57 -17.92
C THR A 144 20.50 13.37 -17.28
N LEU A 145 19.17 13.26 -17.43
CA LEU A 145 18.40 12.14 -16.92
C LEU A 145 18.82 10.81 -17.61
N VAL A 146 19.04 10.81 -18.91
CA VAL A 146 19.49 9.62 -19.66
C VAL A 146 20.88 9.19 -19.21
N ARG A 147 21.83 10.12 -19.16
CA ARG A 147 23.24 9.88 -18.78
C ARG A 147 23.35 9.30 -17.38
N ASN A 148 22.57 9.85 -16.44
CA ASN A 148 22.56 9.43 -15.05
C ASN A 148 21.61 8.24 -14.78
N GLN A 149 21.01 7.65 -15.82
CA GLN A 149 20.07 6.52 -15.71
C GLN A 149 18.89 6.81 -14.77
N ARG A 150 18.37 8.03 -14.83
CA ARG A 150 17.30 8.55 -13.96
C ARG A 150 15.91 8.49 -14.57
N ILE A 151 15.79 7.92 -15.77
CA ILE A 151 14.50 7.61 -16.40
C ILE A 151 14.23 6.12 -16.13
N PRO A 152 13.29 5.76 -15.24
CA PRO A 152 12.96 4.37 -14.99
C PRO A 152 12.37 3.71 -16.25
N PRO A 153 12.44 2.38 -16.37
CA PRO A 153 11.84 1.67 -17.49
C PRO A 153 10.30 1.62 -17.41
N GLU A 154 9.75 1.78 -16.21
CA GLU A 154 8.31 1.77 -15.96
C GLU A 154 7.87 3.10 -15.36
N HIS A 155 6.74 3.59 -15.84
CA HIS A 155 6.16 4.85 -15.44
C HIS A 155 4.73 4.66 -14.94
N HIS A 156 4.28 5.59 -14.11
CA HIS A 156 2.92 5.56 -13.58
C HIS A 156 2.35 6.97 -13.40
N VAL A 157 1.02 7.05 -13.43
CA VAL A 157 0.26 8.17 -12.88
C VAL A 157 -0.15 7.79 -11.47
N THR A 158 0.22 8.57 -10.46
CA THR A 158 -0.24 8.31 -9.09
C THR A 158 -1.71 8.69 -8.97
N LEU A 159 -2.55 7.78 -8.46
CA LEU A 159 -3.95 8.05 -8.16
C LEU A 159 -4.13 8.42 -6.69
N ILE A 160 -3.56 7.63 -5.77
CA ILE A 160 -3.59 7.92 -4.33
C ILE A 160 -2.44 7.23 -3.60
N HIS A 161 -1.72 7.96 -2.75
CA HIS A 161 -0.67 7.42 -1.90
C HIS A 161 -1.18 7.15 -0.47
N ALA A 162 -0.76 6.06 0.18
CA ALA A 162 -1.19 5.68 1.53
C ALA A 162 -0.92 6.77 2.58
N ALA A 163 0.10 7.59 2.35
CA ALA A 163 0.40 8.75 3.20
C ALA A 163 -0.74 9.80 3.21
N ALA A 164 -1.54 9.91 2.16
CA ALA A 164 -2.70 10.80 2.11
C ALA A 164 -3.75 10.40 3.18
N LEU A 165 -3.92 9.10 3.42
CA LEU A 165 -4.84 8.57 4.44
C LEU A 165 -4.41 8.93 5.87
N ARG A 166 -3.10 9.09 6.10
CA ARG A 166 -2.57 9.47 7.41
C ARG A 166 -2.63 10.97 7.63
N LYS A 167 -2.35 11.75 6.58
CA LYS A 167 -2.31 13.21 6.62
C LYS A 167 -3.70 13.83 6.70
N SER A 168 -4.70 13.18 6.12
CA SER A 168 -6.07 13.66 6.07
C SER A 168 -7.02 12.61 6.64
N ARG A 169 -7.87 13.00 7.59
CA ARG A 169 -9.02 12.18 8.01
C ARG A 169 -10.20 12.32 7.02
N SER A 170 -9.94 12.76 5.79
CA SER A 170 -10.97 12.90 4.77
C SER A 170 -11.56 11.54 4.44
N ARG A 171 -12.88 11.46 4.57
CA ARG A 171 -13.66 10.30 4.16
C ARG A 171 -13.52 10.03 2.67
N GLU A 172 -13.40 11.08 1.85
CA GLU A 172 -13.19 10.99 0.41
C GLU A 172 -11.92 10.21 0.06
N PHE A 173 -10.81 10.46 0.76
CA PHE A 173 -9.54 9.75 0.50
C PHE A 173 -9.63 8.27 0.91
N GLN A 174 -10.37 7.97 1.99
CA GLN A 174 -10.63 6.60 2.39
C GLN A 174 -11.49 5.88 1.34
N GLU A 175 -12.57 6.50 0.88
CA GLU A 175 -13.45 5.97 -0.15
C GLU A 175 -12.70 5.75 -1.48
N LEU A 176 -11.85 6.70 -1.88
CA LEU A 176 -11.02 6.58 -3.08
C LEU A 176 -9.98 5.46 -2.96
N TRP A 177 -9.37 5.30 -1.79
CA TRP A 177 -8.44 4.20 -1.53
C TRP A 177 -9.13 2.84 -1.61
N GLU A 178 -10.28 2.69 -0.94
CA GLU A 178 -11.05 1.45 -0.98
C GLU A 178 -11.57 1.17 -2.40
N LYS A 179 -11.96 2.19 -3.17
CA LYS A 179 -12.33 2.06 -4.58
C LYS A 179 -11.21 1.39 -5.38
N TYR A 180 -9.98 1.90 -5.31
CA TYR A 180 -8.87 1.33 -6.07
C TYR A 180 -8.39 -0.02 -5.53
N ARG A 181 -8.45 -0.23 -4.21
CA ARG A 181 -8.25 -1.55 -3.62
C ARG A 181 -9.21 -2.56 -4.21
N ASN A 182 -10.52 -2.25 -4.19
CA ASN A 182 -11.55 -3.14 -4.72
C ASN A 182 -11.39 -3.39 -6.22
N MET A 183 -11.01 -2.38 -7.01
CA MET A 183 -10.73 -2.57 -8.44
C MET A 183 -9.58 -3.56 -8.67
N VAL A 184 -8.48 -3.44 -7.90
CA VAL A 184 -7.31 -4.31 -8.04
C VAL A 184 -7.56 -5.71 -7.47
N ASP A 185 -8.18 -5.82 -6.29
CA ASP A 185 -8.38 -7.09 -5.57
C ASP A 185 -9.44 -7.99 -6.22
N ASN A 186 -10.49 -7.40 -6.80
CA ASN A 186 -11.50 -8.16 -7.54
C ASN A 186 -11.04 -8.55 -8.95
N ASP A 187 -9.75 -8.37 -9.25
CA ASP A 187 -9.14 -8.75 -10.52
C ASP A 187 -9.99 -8.23 -11.68
N TYR A 188 -10.41 -6.96 -11.59
CA TYR A 188 -10.86 -6.20 -12.76
C TYR A 188 -9.64 -6.05 -13.67
N LYS A 189 -9.27 -7.16 -14.32
CA LYS A 189 -8.01 -7.41 -15.03
C LYS A 189 -7.71 -6.40 -16.13
N LEU A 190 -8.66 -5.53 -16.47
CA LEU A 190 -8.64 -4.74 -17.70
C LEU A 190 -9.42 -3.42 -17.53
N CYS A 191 -9.35 -2.74 -16.39
CA CYS A 191 -9.64 -1.30 -16.43
C CYS A 191 -8.47 -0.63 -17.15
N ARG A 192 -8.44 -0.85 -18.47
CA ARG A 192 -7.63 -0.13 -19.42
C ARG A 192 -8.08 1.31 -19.32
N VAL A 193 -7.14 2.16 -18.98
CA VAL A 193 -7.36 3.59 -18.82
C VAL A 193 -6.66 4.27 -19.99
N GLU A 194 -7.37 5.16 -20.66
CA GLU A 194 -6.80 6.03 -21.66
C GLU A 194 -6.30 7.31 -20.99
N LEU A 195 -5.10 7.72 -21.37
CA LEU A 195 -4.39 8.87 -20.83
C LEU A 195 -4.08 9.81 -21.99
N TYR A 196 -4.49 11.06 -21.84
CA TYR A 196 -4.26 12.10 -22.84
C TYR A 196 -3.24 13.08 -22.26
N VAL A 197 -2.00 12.98 -22.72
CA VAL A 197 -0.89 13.85 -22.30
C VAL A 197 -0.79 15.01 -23.27
N ASP A 198 -0.78 16.24 -22.76
CA ASP A 198 -0.77 17.44 -23.61
C ASP A 198 0.43 18.37 -23.37
N LYS A 199 1.17 18.19 -22.27
CA LYS A 199 2.34 19.02 -21.97
C LYS A 199 3.52 18.20 -21.44
N ILE A 200 4.71 18.70 -21.74
CA ILE A 200 5.94 18.35 -21.05
C ILE A 200 6.33 19.54 -20.19
N VAL A 201 6.58 19.30 -18.90
CA VAL A 201 6.97 20.35 -17.96
C VAL A 201 8.24 19.93 -17.25
N TYR A 202 9.23 20.81 -17.22
CA TYR A 202 10.50 20.52 -16.57
C TYR A 202 11.19 21.77 -16.05
N ASN A 203 12.11 21.56 -15.12
CA ASN A 203 13.12 22.54 -14.71
C ASN A 203 14.51 21.87 -14.70
N SER A 204 15.49 22.47 -14.03
CA SER A 204 16.84 21.90 -13.91
C SER A 204 16.92 20.60 -13.08
N GLN A 205 15.84 20.18 -12.42
CA GLN A 205 15.84 19.07 -11.47
C GLN A 205 14.87 17.94 -11.82
N ILE A 206 13.71 18.26 -12.38
CA ILE A 206 12.58 17.34 -12.57
C ILE A 206 12.02 17.51 -13.98
N MET A 207 11.62 16.41 -14.60
CA MET A 207 10.81 16.40 -15.82
C MET A 207 9.54 15.57 -15.61
N ALA A 208 8.41 16.04 -16.13
CA ALA A 208 7.12 15.38 -16.05
C ALA A 208 6.30 15.53 -17.34
N LEU A 209 5.45 14.53 -17.63
CA LEU A 209 4.40 14.60 -18.64
C LEU A 209 3.08 14.89 -17.95
N VAL A 210 2.37 15.93 -18.36
CA VAL A 210 1.11 16.35 -17.74
C VAL A 210 -0.07 15.80 -18.52
N LEU A 211 -1.03 15.24 -17.79
CA LEU A 211 -2.26 14.74 -18.36
C LEU A 211 -3.29 15.88 -18.45
N ARG A 212 -3.92 15.99 -19.62
CA ARG A 212 -5.13 16.77 -19.83
C ARG A 212 -6.36 16.00 -19.33
N GLU A 213 -6.38 14.70 -19.57
CA GLU A 213 -7.56 13.85 -19.36
C GLU A 213 -7.18 12.41 -19.03
N ILE A 214 -8.04 11.76 -18.23
CA ILE A 214 -8.02 10.34 -17.89
C ILE A 214 -9.42 9.81 -18.22
N ASP A 215 -9.49 8.76 -19.05
CA ASP A 215 -10.74 8.09 -19.40
C ASP A 215 -10.68 6.60 -18.98
N PRO A 216 -11.66 6.09 -18.23
CA PRO A 216 -12.95 6.72 -17.95
C PRO A 216 -12.89 7.76 -16.82
N PRO A 217 -13.76 8.80 -16.83
CA PRO A 217 -13.68 9.96 -15.94
C PRO A 217 -13.89 9.64 -14.46
N GLU A 218 -14.43 8.46 -14.14
CA GLU A 218 -14.50 7.97 -12.77
C GLU A 218 -13.10 7.70 -12.19
N ILE A 219 -12.07 7.49 -13.02
CA ILE A 219 -10.70 7.29 -12.55
C ILE A 219 -10.06 8.65 -12.29
N THR A 220 -9.93 9.00 -11.01
CA THR A 220 -9.43 10.30 -10.55
C THR A 220 -8.17 10.18 -9.71
N SER A 221 -7.29 11.17 -9.83
CA SER A 221 -6.11 11.32 -8.97
C SER A 221 -6.38 12.32 -7.85
N ILE A 222 -5.77 12.09 -6.68
CA ILE A 222 -5.71 13.11 -5.62
C ILE A 222 -4.78 14.28 -5.97
N ASN A 223 -3.89 14.09 -6.94
CA ASN A 223 -2.99 15.15 -7.38
C ASN A 223 -3.81 16.15 -8.21
N LYS A 224 -3.70 17.44 -7.88
CA LYS A 224 -4.43 18.50 -8.60
C LYS A 224 -4.09 18.55 -10.08
N ILE A 225 -2.86 18.17 -10.42
CA ILE A 225 -2.38 18.03 -11.80
C ILE A 225 -1.91 16.58 -11.95
N PRO A 226 -2.73 15.70 -12.54
CA PRO A 226 -2.31 14.34 -12.84
C PRO A 226 -1.14 14.36 -13.84
N HIS A 227 -0.11 13.58 -13.55
CA HIS A 227 1.12 13.61 -14.33
C HIS A 227 1.89 12.29 -14.20
N ILE A 228 2.83 12.09 -15.12
CA ILE A 228 3.85 11.06 -15.10
C ILE A 228 5.18 11.74 -14.80
N THR A 229 5.85 11.36 -13.71
CA THR A 229 7.21 11.86 -13.45
C THR A 229 8.18 11.09 -14.34
N VAL A 230 8.86 11.79 -15.25
CA VAL A 230 9.83 11.19 -16.18
C VAL A 230 11.10 10.77 -15.44
N GLY A 231 11.60 11.64 -14.56
CA GLY A 231 12.81 11.40 -13.77
C GLY A 231 13.22 12.60 -12.93
N THR A 232 14.15 12.37 -12.00
CA THR A 232 14.78 13.41 -11.18
C THR A 232 16.30 13.37 -11.33
N ILE A 233 16.97 14.52 -11.30
CA ILE A 233 18.42 14.65 -11.55
C ILE A 233 19.28 13.72 -10.68
N ASN A 234 18.87 13.47 -9.43
CA ASN A 234 19.55 12.62 -8.46
C ASN A 234 18.62 12.24 -7.29
N ASP A 235 19.10 11.44 -6.33
CA ASP A 235 18.28 10.91 -5.23
C ASP A 235 17.95 11.93 -4.14
N SER A 236 18.60 13.10 -4.12
CA SER A 236 18.20 14.18 -3.21
C SER A 236 16.90 14.84 -3.64
N VAL A 237 16.55 14.77 -4.93
CA VAL A 237 15.28 15.27 -5.48
C VAL A 237 14.28 14.13 -5.57
N LYS A 238 13.20 14.21 -4.80
CA LYS A 238 12.18 13.16 -4.72
C LYS A 238 11.11 13.34 -5.80
N PRO A 239 10.60 12.26 -6.40
CA PRO A 239 9.52 12.35 -7.39
C PRO A 239 8.30 13.13 -6.91
N VAL A 240 7.95 13.09 -5.62
CA VAL A 240 6.82 13.85 -5.06
C VAL A 240 6.93 15.36 -5.24
N GLU A 241 8.13 15.89 -5.44
CA GLU A 241 8.39 17.32 -5.68
C GLU A 241 7.86 17.78 -7.05
N SER A 242 7.61 16.87 -7.99
CA SER A 242 6.93 17.18 -9.27
C SER A 242 5.57 17.83 -9.03
N ASN A 243 4.82 17.42 -8.00
CA ASN A 243 3.53 18.03 -7.65
C ASN A 243 3.69 19.53 -7.39
N GLN A 244 4.71 19.91 -6.61
CA GLN A 244 4.94 21.31 -6.24
C GLN A 244 5.36 22.13 -7.46
N MET A 245 6.26 21.60 -8.28
CA MET A 245 6.69 22.24 -9.53
C MET A 245 5.50 22.48 -10.46
N LEU A 246 4.66 21.47 -10.68
CA LEU A 246 3.51 21.55 -11.57
C LEU A 246 2.45 22.49 -11.04
N GLU A 247 2.13 22.43 -9.74
CA GLU A 247 1.16 23.34 -9.12
C GLU A 247 1.63 24.79 -9.24
N ALA A 248 2.92 25.07 -8.97
CA ALA A 248 3.48 26.41 -9.11
C ALA A 248 3.48 26.92 -10.55
N ALA A 249 3.70 26.03 -11.53
CA ALA A 249 3.79 26.39 -12.94
C ALA A 249 2.43 26.54 -13.64
N LEU A 250 1.44 25.74 -13.26
CA LEU A 250 0.18 25.59 -14.00
C LEU A 250 -1.06 26.07 -13.24
N LEU A 251 -1.05 26.10 -11.90
CA LEU A 251 -2.16 26.66 -11.13
C LEU A 251 -1.93 28.17 -10.92
N VAL A 252 -2.65 28.98 -11.67
CA VAL A 252 -2.66 30.44 -11.46
C VAL A 252 -3.48 30.74 -10.20
N VAL A 253 -2.82 31.12 -9.10
CA VAL A 253 -3.51 31.63 -7.91
C VAL A 253 -3.83 33.12 -8.13
N ASN A 254 -5.09 33.46 -8.38
CA ASN A 254 -5.66 34.81 -8.29
C ASN A 254 -4.84 35.96 -8.94
N GLY A 255 -4.24 35.73 -10.12
CA GLY A 255 -3.41 36.74 -10.79
C GLY A 255 -2.16 37.18 -10.00
N LYS A 256 -1.83 36.48 -8.92
CA LYS A 256 -0.69 36.72 -8.03
C LYS A 256 0.08 35.42 -7.85
N GLY A 257 0.77 35.02 -8.90
CA GLY A 257 1.80 33.99 -8.86
C GLY A 257 2.91 34.42 -9.81
N LYS A 258 4.15 34.56 -9.32
CA LYS A 258 5.27 34.62 -10.25
C LYS A 258 5.35 33.25 -10.91
N ARG A 259 5.18 33.18 -12.24
CA ARG A 259 5.65 32.01 -12.98
C ARG A 259 7.08 31.76 -12.54
N GLN A 260 7.36 30.55 -12.06
CA GLN A 260 8.73 30.18 -11.75
C GLN A 260 9.52 30.28 -13.05
N SER A 261 10.46 31.23 -13.11
CA SER A 261 11.19 31.56 -14.34
C SER A 261 12.09 30.42 -14.83
N ASP A 262 12.32 29.42 -13.98
CA ASP A 262 13.12 28.22 -14.23
C ASP A 262 12.30 27.02 -14.74
N VAL A 263 10.97 27.14 -14.86
CA VAL A 263 10.11 26.07 -15.38
C VAL A 263 9.80 26.29 -16.86
N GLN A 264 10.14 25.30 -17.67
CA GLN A 264 9.82 25.22 -19.09
C GLN A 264 8.56 24.38 -19.27
N ILE A 265 7.67 24.85 -20.16
CA ILE A 265 6.42 24.17 -20.52
C ILE A 265 6.39 24.05 -22.04
N ILE A 266 6.35 22.81 -22.53
CA ILE A 266 6.16 22.51 -23.94
C ILE A 266 4.75 21.97 -24.10
N GLN A 267 3.91 22.70 -24.84
CA GLN A 267 2.61 22.21 -25.28
C GLN A 267 2.81 21.29 -26.49
N LEU A 268 2.23 20.10 -26.45
CA LEU A 268 2.22 19.19 -27.60
C LEU A 268 1.19 19.69 -28.63
N GLU A 269 1.55 19.63 -29.91
CA GLU A 269 0.64 20.00 -31.01
C GLU A 269 -0.60 19.10 -31.07
N ARG A 270 -0.43 17.84 -30.66
CA ARG A 270 -1.49 16.85 -30.51
C ARG A 270 -1.26 16.12 -29.20
N ASP A 271 -2.36 15.75 -28.56
CA ASP A 271 -2.27 14.94 -27.36
C ASP A 271 -1.58 13.61 -27.68
N LEU A 272 -0.64 13.27 -26.81
CA LEU A 272 -0.10 11.93 -26.75
C LEU A 272 -1.14 11.04 -26.05
N HIS A 273 -1.78 10.18 -26.85
CA HIS A 273 -2.70 9.17 -26.35
C HIS A 273 -1.93 7.92 -25.92
N VAL A 274 -2.07 7.53 -24.65
CA VAL A 274 -1.38 6.41 -24.03
C VAL A 274 -2.38 5.55 -23.27
N PHE A 275 -2.12 4.25 -23.21
CA PHE A 275 -2.91 3.34 -22.38
C PHE A 275 -2.19 3.03 -21.06
N GLY A 276 -2.97 2.63 -20.07
CA GLY A 276 -2.42 2.08 -18.85
C GLY A 276 -3.39 1.19 -18.10
N THR A 277 -2.89 0.56 -17.04
CA THR A 277 -3.68 -0.32 -16.19
C THR A 277 -3.55 0.09 -14.74
N ILE A 278 -4.66 0.11 -14.00
CA ILE A 278 -4.65 0.40 -12.56
C ILE A 278 -3.97 -0.73 -11.79
N ARG A 279 -3.00 -0.40 -10.94
CA ARG A 279 -2.25 -1.37 -10.11
C ARG A 279 -1.97 -0.83 -8.72
N GLY A 280 -1.78 -1.74 -7.77
CA GLY A 280 -1.13 -1.46 -6.49
C GLY A 280 0.38 -1.49 -6.64
N PHE A 281 1.07 -0.48 -6.11
CA PHE A 281 2.53 -0.39 -6.11
C PHE A 281 3.03 -0.55 -4.66
N TYR A 282 3.98 -1.45 -4.43
CA TYR A 282 4.37 -1.96 -3.11
C TYR A 282 5.76 -1.49 -2.65
#